data_AF-A0A4P5URX0-F1
#
_entry.id   AF-A0A4P5URX0-F1
#
_cell.length_a   1.000
_cell.length_b   1.000
_cell.length_c   1.000
_cell.angle_alpha   90.00
_cell.angle_beta   90.00
_cell.angle_gamma   90.00
#
_symmetry.space_group_name_H-M   'P 1'
#
loop_
_entity.id
_entity.type
_entity.pdbx_description
1 polymer ?
#
loop_
_entity_poly.entity_id
_entity_poly.type
_entity_poly.pdbx_seq_one_letter_code
_entity_poly.pdbx_strand_id
1 'polypeptide(L)' 'MKYVLIIIGILLSIMGFVQGYRYIFDFNALTMYGKGYVTGTIVLLILGVALIIAGFFVRKKK' A
#
# COMPACT_ATOMS: atom_id res chain seq x y z
N MET A 1 -16.64 10.84 -3.98
CA MET A 1 -15.17 10.75 -4.20
C MET A 1 -14.40 10.30 -2.95
N LYS A 2 -14.61 10.91 -1.77
CA LYS A 2 -13.89 10.51 -0.55
C LYS A 2 -13.95 9.00 -0.22
N TYR A 3 -15.15 8.40 -0.29
CA TYR A 3 -15.33 6.98 0.00
C TYR A 3 -14.62 6.09 -1.03
N VAL A 4 -14.55 6.51 -2.29
CA VAL A 4 -13.83 5.78 -3.35
C VAL A 4 -12.33 5.75 -3.06
N LEU A 5 -11.75 6.90 -2.68
CA LEU A 5 -10.33 6.99 -2.27
C LEU A 5 -10.04 6.11 -1.05
N ILE A 6 -10.93 6.12 -0.05
CA ILE A 6 -10.78 5.28 1.15
C ILE A 6 -10.86 3.79 0.80
N ILE A 7 -11.85 3.38 -0.01
CA ILE A 7 -12.02 1.97 -0.42
C ILE A 7 -10.79 1.48 -1.21
N ILE A 8 -10.34 2.25 -2.20
CA ILE A 8 -9.15 1.91 -3.00
C ILE A 8 -7.91 1.86 -2.10
N GLY A 9 -7.77 2.82 -1.19
CA GLY A 9 -6.65 2.86 -0.25
C GLY A 9 -6.61 1.64 0.67
N ILE A 10 -7.76 1.21 1.20
CA ILE A 10 -7.88 -0.02 2.01
C ILE A 10 -7.47 -1.25 1.19
N LEU A 11 -7.97 -1.39 -0.04
CA LEU A 11 -7.63 -2.52 -0.91
C LEU A 11 -6.12 -2.58 -1.18
N LEU A 12 -5.50 -1.45 -1.54
CA LEU A 12 -4.06 -1.37 -1.77
C LEU A 12 -3.26 -1.69 -0.51
N SER A 13 -3.66 -1.19 0.65
CA SER A 13 -3.00 -1.50 1.92
C SER A 13 -3.08 -2.99 2.27
N ILE A 14 -4.24 -3.63 2.06
CA ILE A 14 -4.39 -5.09 2.27
C ILE A 14 -3.49 -5.86 1.31
N MET A 15 -3.50 -5.51 0.02
CA MET A 15 -2.67 -6.17 -0.99
C MET A 15 -1.18 -6.04 -0.66
N GLY A 16 -0.71 -4.84 -0.35
CA GLY A 16 0.68 -4.61 0.03
C GLY A 16 1.07 -5.34 1.31
N PHE A 17 0.19 -5.39 2.31
CA PHE A 17 0.43 -6.13 3.55
C PHE A 17 0.55 -7.64 3.32
N VAL A 18 -0.42 -8.25 2.63
CA VAL A 18 -0.46 -9.70 2.36
C VAL A 18 0.74 -10.13 1.51
N GLN A 19 1.11 -9.32 0.51
CA GLN A 19 2.25 -9.63 -0.35
C GLN A 19 3.60 -9.44 0.36
N GLY A 20 3.75 -8.36 1.13
CA GLY A 20 5.01 -7.99 1.78
C GLY A 20 5.35 -8.86 2.99
N TYR A 21 4.35 -9.25 3.79
CA TYR A 21 4.56 -9.99 5.05
C TYR A 21 5.37 -11.29 4.85
N ARG A 22 5.19 -11.97 3.72
CA ARG A 22 5.83 -13.25 3.43
C ARG A 22 7.35 -13.18 3.25
N TYR A 23 7.88 -12.05 2.80
CA TYR A 23 9.28 -11.97 2.34
C TYR A 23 10.08 -10.85 3.01
N ILE A 24 9.45 -10.07 3.89
CA ILE A 24 10.10 -8.93 4.54
C ILE A 24 11.20 -9.35 5.52
N PHE A 25 11.04 -10.50 6.19
CA PHE A 25 12.02 -11.03 7.14
C PHE A 25 13.22 -11.69 6.47
N ASP A 26 13.05 -12.17 5.24
CA ASP A 26 14.11 -12.84 4.48
C ASP A 26 14.77 -11.91 3.45
N PHE A 27 14.53 -10.59 3.50
CA PHE A 27 14.90 -9.61 2.46
C PHE A 27 16.34 -9.76 1.93
N ASN A 28 17.29 -10.04 2.82
CA ASN A 28 18.70 -10.18 2.46
C ASN A 28 19.01 -11.45 1.66
N ALA A 29 18.21 -12.49 1.80
CA ALA A 29 18.34 -13.76 1.08
C ALA A 29 17.60 -13.76 -0.28
N LEU A 30 16.78 -12.74 -0.57
CA LEU A 30 16.08 -12.67 -1.85
C LEU A 30 17.00 -12.28 -3.02
N THR A 31 16.66 -12.82 -4.19
CA THR A 31 17.20 -12.38 -5.47
C THR A 31 16.86 -10.91 -5.71
N MET A 32 17.55 -10.26 -6.65
CA MET A 32 17.27 -8.86 -7.01
C MET A 32 15.80 -8.62 -7.38
N TYR A 33 15.18 -9.57 -8.10
CA TYR A 33 13.74 -9.53 -8.39
C TYR A 33 12.89 -9.59 -7.12
N GLY A 34 13.22 -10.50 -6.20
CA GLY A 34 12.51 -10.62 -4.93
C GLY A 34 12.62 -9.38 -4.04
N LYS A 35 13.78 -8.73 -4.03
CA LYS A 35 13.94 -7.42 -3.38
C LYS A 35 13.04 -6.36 -4.02
N GLY A 36 12.96 -6.35 -5.35
CA GLY A 36 12.04 -5.48 -6.11
C GLY A 36 10.56 -5.74 -5.80
N TYR A 37 10.18 -7.00 -5.61
CA TYR A 37 8.85 -7.37 -5.18
C TYR A 37 8.54 -6.79 -3.78
N VAL A 38 9.42 -7.01 -2.80
CA VAL A 38 9.23 -6.48 -1.43
C VAL A 38 9.18 -4.96 -1.42
N THR A 39 10.11 -4.27 -2.09
CA THR A 39 10.08 -2.80 -2.18
C THR A 39 8.82 -2.29 -2.87
N GLY A 40 8.35 -2.97 -3.92
CA GLY A 40 7.06 -2.71 -4.55
C GLY A 40 5.88 -2.81 -3.59
N THR A 41 5.85 -3.85 -2.74
CA THR A 41 4.79 -4.00 -1.72
C THR A 41 4.79 -2.89 -0.67
N ILE A 42 5.98 -2.41 -0.28
CA ILE A 42 6.12 -1.26 0.65
C ILE A 42 5.57 0.02 0.00
N VAL A 43 5.92 0.27 -1.27
CA VAL A 43 5.37 1.40 -2.03
C VAL A 43 3.85 1.31 -2.12
N LEU A 44 3.32 0.12 -2.39
CA LEU A 44 1.88 -0.13 -2.46
C LEU A 44 1.17 0.18 -1.13
N LEU A 45 1.77 -0.23 -0.01
CA LEU A 45 1.30 0.08 1.34
C LEU A 45 1.27 1.59 1.60
N ILE A 46 2.37 2.29 1.28
CA ILE A 46 2.48 3.74 1.46
C ILE A 46 1.40 4.46 0.64
N LEU A 47 1.21 4.06 -0.62
CA LEU A 47 0.19 4.64 -1.49
C LEU A 47 -1.23 4.36 -0.98
N GLY A 48 -1.49 3.14 -0.49
CA GLY A 48 -2.78 2.79 0.13
C GLY A 48 -3.09 3.69 1.33
N VAL A 49 -2.14 3.84 2.25
CA VAL A 49 -2.27 4.73 3.42
C VAL A 49 -2.45 6.19 2.99
N ALA A 50 -1.66 6.66 2.02
CA ALA A 50 -1.77 8.03 1.50
C ALA A 50 -3.16 8.31 0.90
N LEU A 51 -3.76 7.34 0.19
CA LEU A 51 -5.11 7.47 -0.37
C LEU A 51 -6.20 7.48 0.71
N ILE A 52 -6.05 6.66 1.77
CA ILE A 52 -6.96 6.69 2.92
C ILE A 52 -6.93 8.07 3.57
N ILE A 53 -5.72 8.56 3.87
CA ILE A 53 -5.48 9.90 4.43
C ILE A 53 -6.12 10.95 3.53
N ALA A 54 -5.76 10.99 2.24
CA ALA A 54 -6.33 11.93 1.27
C ALA A 54 -7.86 11.87 1.25
N GLY A 55 -8.45 10.67 1.26
CA GLY A 55 -9.90 10.48 1.34
C GLY A 55 -10.55 11.14 2.56
N PHE A 56 -9.91 11.09 3.73
CA PHE A 56 -10.37 11.80 4.93
C PHE A 56 -10.21 13.33 4.82
N PHE A 57 -9.15 13.81 4.17
CA PHE A 57 -8.90 15.24 3.97
C PHE A 57 -9.73 15.88 2.85
N VAL A 58 -10.37 15.08 1.97
CA VAL A 58 -11.33 15.58 0.97
C VAL A 58 -12.58 16.10 1.69
N ARG A 59 -12.58 17.41 1.98
CA ARG A 59 -13.78 18.15 2.39
C ARG A 59 -14.75 18.19 1.20
N LYS A 60 -16.05 18.00 1.46
CA LYS A 60 -17.08 18.32 0.46
C LYS A 60 -16.88 19.79 0.08
N LYS A 61 -16.47 20.08 -1.16
CA LYS A 61 -16.79 21.37 -1.77
C LYS A 61 -18.32 21.45 -1.74
N LYS A 62 -18.84 22.34 -0.90
CA LYS A 62 -20.27 22.67 -0.85
C LYS A 62 -20.59 23.51 -2.08
#